data_AF-A0A423UNS6-F1
#
_entry.id   AF-A0A423UNS6-F1
#
_cell.length_a   1.000
_cell.length_b   1.000
_cell.length_c   1.000
_cell.angle_alpha   90.00
_cell.angle_beta   90.00
_cell.angle_gamma   90.00
#
_symmetry.space_group_name_H-M   'P 1'
#
loop_
_entity.id
_entity.type
_entity.pdbx_description
1 polymer ?
#
loop_
_entity_poly.entity_id
_entity_poly.type
_entity_poly.pdbx_seq_one_letter_code
_entity_poly.pdbx_strand_id
1 'polypeptide(L)'
;MDALAIERLVVGEGRIGCDVVFAAQAPRTTDPVLAARVCASFPNLPRHACVNGAGDTFGAVMEATSLPHLLEHLVIDLQTQAAPPDASPDTAYVGITRWTDENAGRAHIEVSFTDDLVALRAFRDAARFLNEAVVL
;
A
#
# COMPACT_ATOMS: atom_id res chain seq x y z
N MET A 1 4.69 18.82 -6.29
CA MET A 1 3.40 18.30 -6.81
C MET A 1 3.33 16.88 -6.32
N ASP A 2 2.21 16.47 -5.74
CA ASP A 2 2.07 15.14 -5.18
C ASP A 2 1.90 14.11 -6.31
N ALA A 3 2.54 12.95 -6.17
CA ALA A 3 2.45 11.85 -7.13
C ALA A 3 1.11 11.10 -7.05
N LEU A 4 0.46 11.17 -5.88
CA LEU A 4 -0.71 10.40 -5.49
C LEU A 4 -1.63 11.26 -4.61
N ALA A 5 -2.93 11.14 -4.83
CA ALA A 5 -3.96 11.65 -3.92
C ALA A 5 -5.00 10.55 -3.61
N ILE A 6 -5.47 10.53 -2.36
CA ILE A 6 -6.65 9.75 -1.96
C ILE A 6 -7.88 10.57 -2.33
N GLU A 7 -8.73 10.03 -3.20
CA GLU A 7 -9.97 10.69 -3.61
C GLU A 7 -11.12 10.36 -2.66
N ARG A 8 -11.17 9.12 -2.16
CA ARG A 8 -12.26 8.64 -1.32
C ARG A 8 -11.82 7.47 -0.45
N LEU A 9 -12.29 7.48 0.80
CA LEU A 9 -12.20 6.37 1.74
C LEU A 9 -13.61 5.98 2.18
N VAL A 10 -13.89 4.68 2.20
CA VAL A 10 -15.15 4.10 2.68
C VAL A 10 -14.82 3.07 3.75
N VAL A 11 -15.28 3.33 4.97
CA VAL A 11 -15.16 2.36 6.07
C VAL A 11 -16.36 1.43 6.00
N GLY A 12 -16.11 0.17 5.67
CA GLY A 12 -17.09 -0.91 5.69
C GLY A 12 -16.89 -1.83 6.90
N GLU A 13 -17.63 -2.94 6.92
CA GLU A 13 -17.48 -3.96 7.96
C GLU A 13 -16.15 -4.72 7.78
N GLY A 14 -15.17 -4.41 8.64
CA GLY A 14 -13.85 -5.07 8.66
C GLY A 14 -12.94 -4.76 7.48
N ARG A 15 -13.34 -3.87 6.56
CA ARG A 15 -12.53 -3.43 5.40
C ARG A 15 -12.71 -1.95 5.10
N ILE A 16 -11.62 -1.29 4.72
CA ILE A 16 -11.65 0.05 4.14
C ILE A 16 -11.41 -0.06 2.64
N GLY A 17 -12.30 0.53 1.85
CA GLY A 17 -12.09 0.77 0.42
C GLY A 17 -11.50 2.17 0.21
N CYS A 18 -10.46 2.26 -0.62
CA CYS A 18 -9.72 3.48 -0.92
C CYS A 18 -9.62 3.68 -2.43
N ASP A 19 -10.23 4.75 -2.93
CA ASP A 19 -10.09 5.21 -4.30
C ASP A 19 -8.95 6.23 -4.36
N VAL A 20 -7.99 6.01 -5.25
CA VAL A 20 -6.81 6.87 -5.41
C VAL A 20 -6.60 7.31 -6.85
N VAL A 21 -5.98 8.47 -7.01
CA VAL A 21 -5.54 8.99 -8.31
C VAL A 21 -4.05 9.33 -8.27
N PHE A 22 -3.33 8.87 -9.28
CA PHE A 22 -1.93 9.16 -9.50
C PHE A 22 -1.77 10.24 -10.56
N ALA A 23 -0.86 11.19 -10.32
CA ALA A 23 -0.56 12.25 -11.27
C ALA A 23 -0.12 11.70 -12.63
N ALA A 24 -0.29 12.47 -13.70
CA ALA A 24 0.03 12.03 -15.06
C ALA A 24 1.53 11.72 -15.24
N GLN A 25 2.38 12.47 -14.55
CA GLN A 25 3.82 12.29 -14.53
C GLN A 25 4.30 11.24 -13.53
N ALA A 26 3.42 10.75 -12.63
CA ALA A 26 3.80 9.73 -11.67
C ALA A 26 3.95 8.38 -12.37
N PRO A 27 5.01 7.60 -12.07
CA PRO A 27 5.15 6.27 -12.63
C PRO A 27 3.97 5.38 -12.19
N ARG A 28 3.58 4.43 -13.03
CA ARG A 28 2.52 3.45 -12.69
C ARG A 28 3.07 2.24 -11.92
N THR A 29 4.36 1.97 -12.09
CA THR A 29 5.08 0.85 -11.49
C THR A 29 6.25 1.35 -10.66
N THR A 30 6.67 0.55 -9.69
CA THR A 30 7.92 0.73 -8.98
C THR A 30 9.12 0.46 -9.90
N ASP A 31 10.29 0.91 -9.45
CA ASP A 31 11.59 0.59 -10.01
C ASP A 31 12.55 0.16 -8.88
N PRO A 32 13.75 -0.37 -9.19
CA PRO A 32 14.73 -0.77 -8.17
C PRO A 32 15.14 0.36 -7.21
N VAL A 33 15.15 1.61 -7.67
CA VAL A 33 15.55 2.77 -6.85
C VAL A 33 14.48 3.07 -5.80
N LEU A 34 13.21 3.08 -6.20
CA LEU A 34 12.08 3.23 -5.28
C LEU A 34 11.98 2.02 -4.34
N ALA A 35 12.14 0.80 -4.85
CA ALA A 35 12.13 -0.41 -4.03
C ALA A 35 13.19 -0.34 -2.92
N ALA A 36 14.42 0.09 -3.24
CA ALA A 36 15.46 0.27 -2.24
C ALA A 36 15.11 1.33 -1.17
N ARG A 37 14.52 2.46 -1.57
CA ARG A 37 14.05 3.50 -0.61
C ARG A 37 12.95 2.98 0.31
N VAL A 38 12.00 2.21 -0.25
CA VAL A 38 10.93 1.55 0.51
C VAL A 38 11.52 0.56 1.51
N CYS A 39 12.41 -0.35 1.06
CA CYS A 39 13.04 -1.35 1.94
C CYS A 39 13.85 -0.72 3.09
N ALA A 40 14.49 0.43 2.86
CA ALA A 40 15.20 1.15 3.90
C ALA A 40 14.27 1.70 5.00
N SER A 41 13.04 2.08 4.63
CA SER A 41 12.05 2.66 5.56
C SER A 41 11.12 1.60 6.17
N PHE A 42 10.84 0.53 5.42
CA PHE A 42 9.93 -0.56 5.78
C PHE A 42 10.62 -1.92 5.60
N PRO A 43 11.55 -2.29 6.50
CA PRO A 43 12.41 -3.46 6.33
C PRO A 43 11.68 -4.81 6.41
N ASN A 44 10.43 -4.84 6.90
CA ASN A 44 9.59 -6.04 6.96
C ASN A 44 8.68 -6.21 5.75
N LEU A 45 8.42 -5.14 5.00
CA LEU A 45 7.56 -5.15 3.81
C LEU A 45 7.92 -6.26 2.80
N PRO A 46 9.21 -6.53 2.49
CA PRO A 46 9.56 -7.59 1.53
C PRO A 46 9.15 -9.00 1.97
N ARG A 47 8.93 -9.20 3.28
CA ARG A 47 8.55 -10.49 3.87
C ARG A 47 7.05 -10.74 3.87
N HIS A 48 6.24 -9.74 3.47
CA HIS A 48 4.79 -9.91 3.41
C HIS A 48 4.45 -11.02 2.41
N ALA A 49 3.58 -11.94 2.81
CA ALA A 49 2.98 -12.88 1.87
C ALA A 49 2.20 -12.08 0.81
N CYS A 50 2.38 -12.44 -0.46
CA CYS A 50 1.73 -11.75 -1.56
C CYS A 50 1.41 -12.75 -2.67
N VAL A 51 0.15 -12.80 -3.11
CA VAL A 51 -0.23 -13.60 -4.27
C VAL A 51 0.15 -12.80 -5.53
N ASN A 52 1.20 -13.22 -6.20
CA ASN A 52 1.74 -12.56 -7.40
C ASN A 52 2.31 -13.57 -8.40
N GLY A 53 2.85 -13.07 -9.52
CA GLY A 53 3.39 -13.92 -10.60
C GLY A 53 4.86 -14.31 -10.48
N ALA A 54 5.59 -13.87 -9.46
CA ALA A 54 7.05 -14.03 -9.35
C ALA A 54 7.52 -14.86 -8.13
N GLY A 55 6.74 -14.90 -7.04
CA GLY A 55 7.06 -15.69 -5.86
C GLY A 55 6.04 -15.50 -4.73
N ASP A 56 6.31 -16.08 -3.56
CA ASP A 56 5.34 -16.12 -2.44
C ASP A 56 5.31 -14.83 -1.59
N THR A 57 6.28 -13.93 -1.81
CA THR A 57 6.43 -12.70 -1.01
C THR A 57 6.33 -11.45 -1.86
N PHE A 58 5.96 -10.34 -1.24
CA PHE A 58 5.92 -9.04 -1.88
C PHE A 58 7.29 -8.62 -2.40
N GLY A 59 8.37 -8.97 -1.67
CA GLY A 59 9.75 -8.73 -2.08
C GLY A 59 10.11 -9.29 -3.46
N ALA A 60 9.44 -10.35 -3.92
CA ALA A 60 9.68 -10.94 -5.24
C ALA A 60 9.24 -10.02 -6.39
N VAL A 61 8.37 -9.04 -6.15
CA VAL A 61 7.83 -8.12 -7.16
C VAL A 61 8.14 -6.64 -6.91
N MET A 62 8.76 -6.30 -5.78
CA MET A 62 8.93 -4.90 -5.34
C MET A 62 9.62 -3.99 -6.36
N GLU A 63 10.50 -4.52 -7.22
CA GLU A 63 11.20 -3.74 -8.24
C GLU A 63 10.37 -3.47 -9.51
N ALA A 64 9.22 -4.13 -9.67
CA ALA A 64 8.38 -4.04 -10.86
C ALA A 64 6.89 -4.33 -10.56
N THR A 65 6.36 -3.77 -9.48
CA THR A 65 4.95 -3.89 -9.08
C THR A 65 4.21 -2.56 -9.29
N SER A 66 2.89 -2.57 -9.36
CA SER A 66 2.13 -1.31 -9.49
C SER A 66 2.24 -0.46 -8.21
N LEU A 67 2.26 0.87 -8.35
CA LEU A 67 2.26 1.76 -7.18
C LEU A 67 1.03 1.59 -6.26
N PRO A 68 -0.20 1.34 -6.77
CA PRO A 68 -1.33 0.99 -5.92
C PRO A 68 -1.09 -0.26 -5.06
N HIS A 69 -0.41 -1.27 -5.62
CA HIS A 69 -0.11 -2.51 -4.89
C HIS A 69 0.95 -2.28 -3.81
N LEU A 70 1.93 -1.43 -4.07
CA LEU A 70 2.84 -0.95 -3.04
C LEU A 70 2.10 -0.19 -1.92
N LEU A 71 1.15 0.68 -2.27
CA LEU A 71 0.35 1.42 -1.28
C LEU A 71 -0.44 0.46 -0.38
N GLU A 72 -1.07 -0.58 -0.94
CA GLU A 72 -1.75 -1.63 -0.17
C GLU A 72 -0.83 -2.25 0.89
N HIS A 73 0.36 -2.71 0.47
CA HIS A 73 1.30 -3.37 1.37
C HIS A 73 1.84 -2.40 2.45
N LEU A 74 2.07 -1.13 2.12
CA LEU A 74 2.46 -0.11 3.11
C LEU A 74 1.39 0.10 4.18
N VAL A 75 0.12 0.12 3.78
CA VAL A 75 -1.01 0.24 4.73
C VAL A 75 -1.07 -0.98 5.65
N ILE A 76 -0.89 -2.19 5.11
CA ILE A 76 -0.83 -3.43 5.90
C ILE A 76 0.35 -3.40 6.88
N ASP A 77 1.53 -2.98 6.45
CA ASP A 77 2.72 -2.93 7.30
C ASP A 77 2.54 -1.92 8.45
N LEU A 78 2.01 -0.73 8.15
CA LEU A 78 1.73 0.29 9.17
C LEU A 78 0.69 -0.17 10.20
N GLN A 79 -0.36 -0.89 9.77
CA GLN A 79 -1.31 -1.51 10.70
C GLN A 79 -0.64 -2.57 11.57
N THR A 80 0.25 -3.37 10.98
CA THR A 80 0.99 -4.44 11.69
C THR A 80 1.94 -3.85 12.73
N GLN A 81 2.64 -2.75 12.41
CA GLN A 81 3.49 -2.04 13.36
C GLN A 81 2.71 -1.36 14.49
N ALA A 82 1.48 -0.92 14.23
CA ALA A 82 0.62 -0.27 15.21
C ALA A 82 -0.20 -1.27 16.06
N ALA A 83 -0.15 -2.56 15.74
CA ALA A 83 -0.87 -3.59 16.49
C ALA A 83 -0.37 -3.62 17.95
N PRO A 84 -1.30 -3.72 18.93
CA PRO A 84 -0.91 -3.76 20.32
C PRO A 84 -0.14 -5.06 20.65
N PRO A 85 0.71 -5.08 21.70
CA PRO A 85 1.54 -6.25 22.02
C PRO A 85 0.77 -7.54 22.34
N ASP A 86 -0.50 -7.40 22.74
CA ASP A 86 -1.43 -8.48 23.05
C ASP A 86 -2.37 -8.83 21.89
N ALA A 87 -2.18 -8.22 20.71
CA ALA A 87 -2.87 -8.64 19.50
C ALA A 87 -2.63 -10.12 19.22
N SER A 88 -3.67 -10.82 18.77
CA SER A 88 -3.55 -12.23 18.43
C SER A 88 -2.45 -12.41 17.37
N PRO A 89 -1.51 -13.35 17.53
CA PRO A 89 -0.49 -13.63 16.52
C PRO A 89 -1.09 -14.11 15.19
N ASP A 90 -2.35 -14.55 15.21
CA ASP A 90 -3.11 -14.96 14.03
C ASP A 90 -3.84 -13.79 13.35
N THR A 91 -3.66 -12.56 13.84
CA THR A 91 -4.23 -11.36 13.20
C THR A 91 -3.51 -11.09 11.88
N ALA A 92 -4.09 -11.56 10.78
CA ALA A 92 -3.62 -11.28 9.44
C ALA A 92 -4.45 -10.17 8.80
N TYR A 93 -3.77 -9.12 8.33
CA TYR A 93 -4.38 -8.12 7.45
C TYR A 93 -4.20 -8.56 6.00
N VAL A 94 -5.27 -8.48 5.21
CA VAL A 94 -5.29 -8.83 3.80
C VAL A 94 -5.76 -7.64 2.97
N GLY A 95 -5.18 -7.50 1.79
CA GLY A 95 -5.54 -6.45 0.84
C GLY A 95 -5.91 -7.00 -0.53
N ILE A 96 -6.56 -6.15 -1.32
CA ILE A 96 -6.81 -6.37 -2.73
C ILE A 96 -6.61 -5.04 -3.45
N THR A 97 -5.86 -5.06 -4.54
CA THR A 97 -5.60 -3.90 -5.39
C THR A 97 -6.06 -4.16 -6.81
N ARG A 98 -6.66 -3.15 -7.44
CA ARG A 98 -6.91 -3.14 -8.88
C ARG A 98 -6.79 -1.72 -9.45
N TRP A 99 -6.29 -1.62 -10.67
CA TRP A 99 -6.52 -0.42 -11.48
C TRP A 99 -8.01 -0.38 -11.87
N THR A 100 -8.65 0.77 -11.70
CA THR A 100 -9.99 1.03 -12.26
C THR A 100 -9.88 1.71 -13.63
N ASP A 101 -8.83 2.52 -13.81
CA ASP A 101 -8.39 3.09 -15.09
C ASP A 101 -6.89 3.43 -14.99
N GLU A 102 -6.03 2.55 -15.51
CA GLU A 102 -4.57 2.73 -15.41
C GLU A 102 -4.05 3.93 -16.23
N ASN A 103 -4.68 4.23 -17.36
CA ASN A 103 -4.31 5.37 -18.20
C ASN A 103 -4.59 6.68 -17.46
N ALA A 104 -5.77 6.79 -16.83
CA ALA A 104 -6.13 7.92 -15.98
C ALA A 104 -5.43 7.91 -14.62
N GLY A 105 -4.69 6.84 -14.28
CA GLY A 105 -4.00 6.68 -13.00
C GLY A 105 -4.94 6.45 -11.82
N ARG A 106 -6.11 5.87 -12.05
CA ARG A 106 -7.12 5.61 -11.01
C ARG A 106 -7.09 4.16 -10.57
N ALA A 107 -6.97 3.94 -9.27
CA ALA A 107 -6.96 2.60 -8.68
C ALA A 107 -7.88 2.52 -7.47
N HIS A 108 -8.27 1.29 -7.15
CA HIS A 108 -9.02 0.94 -5.96
C HIS A 108 -8.22 -0.06 -5.13
N ILE A 109 -8.16 0.21 -3.82
CA ILE A 109 -7.47 -0.62 -2.84
C ILE A 109 -8.45 -0.94 -1.72
N GLU A 110 -8.54 -2.21 -1.34
CA GLU A 110 -9.31 -2.66 -0.19
C GLU A 110 -8.36 -3.28 0.82
N VAL A 111 -8.40 -2.86 2.09
CA VAL A 111 -7.57 -3.44 3.16
C VAL A 111 -8.45 -3.79 4.35
N SER A 112 -8.28 -5.00 4.89
CA SER A 112 -8.93 -5.39 6.15
C SER A 112 -8.31 -4.68 7.34
N PHE A 113 -9.11 -4.44 8.38
CA PHE A 113 -8.64 -3.80 9.61
C PHE A 113 -9.27 -4.43 10.86
N THR A 114 -8.62 -4.21 12.00
CA THR A 114 -9.17 -4.51 13.34
C THR A 114 -9.57 -3.21 14.06
N ASP A 115 -8.86 -2.12 13.79
CA ASP A 115 -9.14 -0.77 14.26
C ASP A 115 -9.16 0.19 13.04
N ASP A 116 -10.30 0.85 12.82
CA ASP A 116 -10.52 1.71 11.66
C ASP A 116 -9.70 3.01 11.74
N LEU A 117 -9.49 3.57 12.93
CA LEU A 117 -8.66 4.76 13.12
C LEU A 117 -7.19 4.46 12.80
N VAL A 118 -6.71 3.29 13.18
CA VAL A 118 -5.35 2.82 12.82
C VAL A 118 -5.24 2.65 11.30
N ALA A 119 -6.24 2.03 10.66
CA ALA A 119 -6.25 1.85 9.21
C ALA A 119 -6.32 3.18 8.43
N LEU A 120 -7.17 4.12 8.85
CA LEU A 120 -7.27 5.46 8.27
C LEU A 120 -5.95 6.23 8.41
N ARG A 121 -5.30 6.13 9.58
CA ARG A 121 -3.97 6.69 9.79
C ARG A 121 -2.93 6.03 8.86
N ALA A 122 -2.98 4.72 8.71
CA ALA A 122 -2.06 3.98 7.83
C ALA A 122 -2.21 4.41 6.37
N PHE A 123 -3.43 4.59 5.84
CA PHE A 123 -3.66 5.13 4.50
C PHE A 123 -3.04 6.51 4.32
N ARG A 124 -3.26 7.43 5.27
CA ARG A 124 -2.69 8.78 5.24
C ARG A 124 -1.16 8.74 5.25
N ASP A 125 -0.57 7.99 6.17
CA ASP A 125 0.87 7.96 6.38
C ASP A 125 1.58 7.25 5.20
N ALA A 126 0.99 6.17 4.64
CA ALA A 126 1.49 5.49 3.46
C ALA A 126 1.43 6.37 2.19
N ALA A 127 0.31 7.07 1.97
CA ALA A 127 0.18 7.98 0.83
C ALA A 127 1.19 9.14 0.91
N ARG A 128 1.37 9.70 2.11
CA ARG A 128 2.40 10.72 2.37
C ARG A 128 3.80 10.20 2.06
N PHE A 129 4.15 9.01 2.58
CA PHE A 129 5.44 8.41 2.32
C PHE A 129 5.69 8.21 0.82
N LEU A 130 4.70 7.70 0.07
CA LEU A 130 4.85 7.54 -1.39
C LEU A 130 5.04 8.87 -2.11
N ASN A 131 4.34 9.93 -1.70
CA ASN A 131 4.54 11.26 -2.26
C ASN A 131 5.95 11.82 -2.00
N GLU A 132 6.59 11.44 -0.88
CA GLU A 132 7.97 11.82 -0.56
C GLU A 132 9.00 10.92 -1.28
N ALA A 133 8.69 9.63 -1.45
CA ALA A 133 9.60 8.63 -2.01
C ALA A 133 9.58 8.57 -3.55
N VAL A 134 8.48 8.96 -4.18
CA VAL A 134 8.33 9.07 -5.64
C VAL A 134 8.84 10.45 -6.06
N VAL A 135 10.01 10.47 -6.67
CA VAL A 135 10.58 11.69 -7.25
C VAL A 135 10.03 11.84 -8.67
N LEU A 136 9.35 12.96 -8.93
CA LEU A 136 8.74 13.29 -10.22
C LEU A 136 9.68 14.12 -11.11
#